data_AF-A0A4Y7XG54-F1
#
_entry.id   AF-A0A4Y7XG54-F1
#
_cell.length_a   1.000
_cell.length_b   1.000
_cell.length_c   1.000
_cell.angle_alpha   90.00
_cell.angle_beta   90.00
_cell.angle_gamma   90.00
#
_symmetry.space_group_name_H-M   'P 1'
#
loop_
_entity.id
_entity.type
_entity.pdbx_description
1 polymer ?
#
loop_
_entity_poly.entity_id
_entity_poly.type
_entity_poly.pdbx_seq_one_letter_code
_entity_poly.pdbx_strand_id
1 'polypeptide(L)'
;MSDWPPKPDSSHTPRPQDPRSPDHHSAVTQGDALQVLEKAVLASVQEQRRARRWSIFFKLLAFGYVLLLFIIMGRGCSTHEGGAVSVGSTSPHLAVVDIDGTIGSGSNDVNSEDVSEALEKAFEASGSKAIALKINSPGGSPVQSDEIWQEIKRLRAEHKDKKVYAVIGDMGASGAYYIASAADEIYVNPSSLVGSIGVIMPNYGVSELARKIGVEDRTMTAGAHKAILSPTQPVNPEERAHIQNLLNNVHGHFIAAVKAGRGKRLKENPDMFSGLFWTGEQAIALGLADHNGNVSSLARELKLDKTVEYTLPANPLESLLGRMGTSIGQGIGMSVQQRLESQQTAELR
;
A
#
# COMPACT_ATOMS: atom_id res chain seq x y z
N MET A 1 -10.64 -10.56 64.14
CA MET A 1 -11.17 -11.90 64.44
C MET A 1 -10.58 -12.87 63.44
N SER A 2 -10.22 -14.07 63.92
CA SER A 2 -9.60 -15.24 63.28
C SER A 2 -8.06 -15.29 63.25
N ASP A 3 -7.57 -16.07 64.22
CA ASP A 3 -6.20 -16.46 64.53
C ASP A 3 -5.46 -17.20 63.40
N TRP A 4 -4.21 -16.78 63.19
CA TRP A 4 -3.17 -17.53 62.46
C TRP A 4 -1.81 -16.92 62.83
N PRO A 5 -0.75 -17.68 63.19
CA PRO A 5 -0.53 -19.14 63.16
C PRO A 5 -0.54 -19.83 64.56
N PRO A 6 -0.55 -21.18 64.63
CA PRO A 6 -0.76 -21.94 65.88
C PRO A 6 0.47 -22.00 66.80
N LYS A 7 0.20 -22.07 68.12
CA LYS A 7 1.18 -22.25 69.20
C LYS A 7 1.59 -23.73 69.34
N PRO A 8 2.81 -24.04 69.80
CA PRO A 8 3.24 -25.40 70.08
C PRO A 8 2.59 -25.94 71.35
N ASP A 9 2.02 -27.14 71.27
CA ASP A 9 1.45 -27.84 72.41
C ASP A 9 2.52 -28.65 73.14
N SER A 10 2.45 -28.58 74.47
CA SER A 10 3.39 -29.14 75.42
C SER A 10 2.58 -29.84 76.51
N SER A 11 2.62 -31.18 76.58
CA SER A 11 2.29 -31.89 77.82
C SER A 11 2.75 -33.36 77.84
N HIS A 12 3.69 -33.61 78.78
CA HIS A 12 3.88 -34.80 79.65
C HIS A 12 4.30 -36.18 79.06
N THR A 13 5.54 -36.71 79.23
CA THR A 13 6.31 -37.26 80.40
C THR A 13 5.78 -38.57 81.03
N PRO A 14 6.58 -39.40 81.74
CA PRO A 14 7.90 -40.04 81.46
C PRO A 14 7.98 -41.52 81.98
N ARG A 15 9.05 -42.31 81.72
CA ARG A 15 9.71 -43.28 82.68
C ARG A 15 10.84 -44.16 82.06
N PRO A 16 11.73 -44.83 82.83
CA PRO A 16 13.12 -44.37 82.98
C PRO A 16 14.21 -45.45 82.73
N GLN A 17 15.49 -44.99 82.76
CA GLN A 17 16.76 -45.75 82.99
C GLN A 17 17.16 -46.72 81.85
N ASP A 18 18.41 -46.80 81.41
CA ASP A 18 19.62 -47.11 82.17
C ASP A 18 20.87 -46.67 81.36
N PRO A 19 22.00 -46.30 82.00
CA PRO A 19 23.21 -45.86 81.32
C PRO A 19 24.16 -47.04 81.12
N ARG A 20 24.54 -47.33 79.86
CA ARG A 20 25.84 -47.92 79.52
C ARG A 20 26.00 -48.14 78.01
N SER A 21 27.15 -47.69 77.53
CA SER A 21 27.95 -48.24 76.41
C SER A 21 28.00 -47.40 75.14
N PRO A 22 29.17 -47.35 74.48
CA PRO A 22 29.60 -46.20 73.69
C PRO A 22 29.19 -46.35 72.22
N ASP A 23 28.57 -45.32 71.65
CA ASP A 23 28.26 -45.29 70.23
C ASP A 23 29.50 -44.92 69.41
N HIS A 24 29.89 -45.87 68.58
CA HIS A 24 30.91 -45.77 67.56
C HIS A 24 30.58 -44.65 66.57
N HIS A 25 31.36 -43.57 66.62
CA HIS A 25 31.44 -42.61 65.51
C HIS A 25 32.05 -43.31 64.29
N SER A 26 31.19 -43.85 63.42
CA SER A 26 31.56 -44.28 62.09
C SER A 26 31.71 -43.03 61.23
N ALA A 27 32.97 -42.65 61.00
CA ALA A 27 33.34 -41.53 60.15
C ALA A 27 32.74 -41.72 58.75
N VAL A 28 31.82 -40.82 58.38
CA VAL A 28 31.37 -40.67 56.99
C VAL A 28 32.60 -40.33 56.17
N THR A 29 33.04 -41.26 55.32
CA THR A 29 34.18 -41.06 54.44
C THR A 29 33.90 -39.89 53.49
N GLN A 30 34.89 -39.02 53.29
CA GLN A 30 34.78 -37.82 52.44
C GLN A 30 34.22 -38.13 51.03
N GLY A 31 34.47 -39.35 50.53
CA GLY A 31 33.92 -39.85 49.26
C GLY A 31 32.39 -40.02 49.26
N ASP A 32 31.78 -40.42 50.36
CA ASP A 32 30.32 -40.62 50.45
C ASP A 32 29.59 -39.27 50.50
N ALA A 33 30.17 -38.28 51.21
CA ALA A 33 29.65 -36.92 51.24
C ALA A 33 29.72 -36.24 49.86
N LEU A 34 30.81 -36.45 49.13
CA LEU A 34 30.96 -35.93 47.75
C LEU A 34 29.98 -36.58 46.78
N GLN A 35 29.72 -37.88 46.91
CA GLN A 35 28.71 -38.56 46.08
C GLN A 35 27.28 -38.07 46.35
N VAL A 36 26.94 -37.79 47.61
CA VAL A 36 25.63 -37.22 47.96
C VAL A 36 25.50 -35.79 47.41
N LEU A 37 26.56 -34.98 47.49
CA LEU A 37 26.61 -33.66 46.89
C LEU A 37 26.49 -33.71 45.35
N GLU A 38 27.21 -34.61 44.69
CA GLU A 38 27.14 -34.80 43.25
C GLU A 38 25.72 -35.21 42.82
N LYS A 39 25.10 -36.16 43.52
CA LYS A 39 23.71 -36.57 43.26
C LYS A 39 22.73 -35.44 43.49
N ALA A 40 22.89 -34.63 44.53
CA ALA A 40 22.04 -33.47 44.79
C ALA A 40 22.19 -32.39 43.72
N VAL A 41 23.42 -32.09 43.29
CA VAL A 41 23.70 -31.11 42.23
C VAL A 41 23.15 -31.60 40.90
N LEU A 42 23.39 -32.87 40.52
CA LEU A 42 22.86 -33.45 39.29
C LEU A 42 21.33 -33.52 39.30
N ALA A 43 20.70 -33.83 40.44
CA ALA A 43 19.24 -33.78 40.60
C ALA A 43 18.71 -32.34 40.42
N SER A 44 19.40 -31.33 40.99
CA SER A 44 19.02 -29.92 40.83
C SER A 44 19.13 -29.43 39.38
N VAL A 45 20.16 -29.88 38.65
CA VAL A 45 20.37 -29.55 37.24
C VAL A 45 19.31 -30.21 36.35
N GLN A 46 18.92 -31.46 36.66
CA GLN A 46 17.82 -32.13 35.97
C GLN A 46 16.48 -31.42 36.20
N GLU A 47 16.22 -30.92 37.41
CA GLU A 47 15.02 -30.17 37.75
C GLU A 47 14.97 -28.80 37.04
N GLN A 48 16.10 -28.07 36.97
CA GLN A 48 16.17 -26.82 36.20
C GLN A 48 15.94 -27.02 34.70
N ARG A 49 16.47 -28.11 34.10
CA ARG A 49 16.23 -28.42 32.68
C ARG A 49 14.75 -28.74 32.43
N ARG A 50 14.10 -29.46 33.34
CA ARG A 50 12.67 -29.79 33.24
C ARG A 50 11.81 -28.53 33.38
N ALA A 51 12.10 -27.69 34.36
CA ALA A 51 11.41 -26.41 34.55
C ALA A 51 11.57 -25.48 33.33
N ARG A 52 12.77 -25.41 32.74
CA ARG A 52 13.00 -24.60 31.52
C ARG A 52 12.22 -25.13 30.32
N ARG A 53 12.16 -26.45 30.14
CA ARG A 53 11.37 -27.09 29.07
C ARG A 53 9.87 -26.83 29.24
N TRP A 54 9.35 -26.92 30.46
CA TRP A 54 7.95 -26.62 30.76
C TRP A 54 7.63 -25.12 30.61
N SER A 55 8.54 -24.23 31.02
CA SER A 55 8.40 -22.79 30.78
C SER A 55 8.35 -22.45 29.29
N ILE A 56 9.19 -23.08 28.47
CA ILE A 56 9.17 -22.92 27.01
C ILE A 56 7.85 -23.45 26.43
N PHE A 57 7.41 -24.64 26.86
CA PHE A 57 6.15 -25.23 26.41
C PHE A 57 4.95 -24.33 26.71
N PHE A 58 4.80 -23.84 27.94
CA PHE A 58 3.68 -22.96 28.31
C PHE A 58 3.75 -21.60 27.59
N LYS A 59 4.94 -21.04 27.33
CA LYS A 59 5.11 -19.81 26.53
C LYS A 59 4.69 -20.01 25.08
N LEU A 60 5.08 -21.13 24.47
CA LEU A 60 4.66 -21.48 23.10
C LEU A 60 3.16 -21.73 23.01
N LEU A 61 2.57 -22.37 24.02
CA LEU A 61 1.13 -22.61 24.10
C LEU A 61 0.35 -21.29 24.28
N ALA A 62 0.85 -20.38 25.11
CA ALA A 62 0.27 -19.03 25.26
C ALA A 62 0.38 -18.22 23.97
N PHE A 63 1.54 -18.25 23.30
CA PHE A 63 1.72 -17.60 22.00
C PHE A 63 0.79 -18.19 20.93
N GLY A 64 0.67 -19.52 20.87
CA GLY A 64 -0.25 -20.21 19.97
C GLY A 64 -1.72 -19.90 20.26
N TYR A 65 -2.09 -19.77 21.54
CA TYR A 65 -3.44 -19.36 21.95
C TYR A 65 -3.75 -17.91 21.55
N VAL A 66 -2.81 -16.98 21.75
CA VAL A 66 -2.95 -15.59 21.29
C VAL A 66 -3.05 -15.53 19.77
N LEU A 67 -2.20 -16.27 19.04
CA LEU A 67 -2.26 -16.38 17.58
C LEU A 67 -3.63 -16.92 17.12
N LEU A 68 -4.16 -17.94 17.81
CA LEU A 68 -5.47 -18.51 17.51
C LEU A 68 -6.61 -17.51 17.80
N LEU A 69 -6.53 -16.73 18.88
CA LEU A 69 -7.45 -15.62 19.13
C LEU A 69 -7.36 -14.55 18.04
N PHE A 70 -6.16 -14.20 17.58
CA PHE A 70 -5.98 -13.28 16.44
C PHE A 70 -6.58 -13.83 15.15
N ILE A 71 -6.46 -15.14 14.88
CA ILE A 71 -7.07 -15.78 13.71
C ILE A 71 -8.61 -15.80 13.81
N ILE A 72 -9.16 -16.03 15.00
CA ILE A 72 -10.61 -16.05 15.24
C ILE A 72 -11.19 -14.62 15.19
N MET A 73 -10.56 -13.64 15.84
CA MET A 73 -10.97 -12.23 15.76
C MET A 73 -10.76 -11.65 14.36
N GLY A 74 -9.72 -12.07 13.64
CA GLY A 74 -9.49 -11.70 12.24
C GLY A 74 -10.54 -12.28 11.28
N ARG A 75 -11.31 -13.29 11.70
CA ARG A 75 -12.45 -13.84 10.95
C ARG A 75 -13.81 -13.33 11.41
N GLY A 76 -13.90 -12.71 12.58
CA GLY A 76 -15.16 -12.37 13.22
C GLY A 76 -15.21 -10.91 13.63
N CYS A 77 -15.30 -9.99 12.67
CA CYS A 77 -15.98 -8.68 12.74
C CYS A 77 -15.58 -7.83 11.53
N SER A 78 -16.23 -8.05 10.39
CA SER A 78 -16.24 -7.11 9.26
C SER A 78 -17.65 -6.55 9.13
N THR A 79 -18.00 -5.60 10.00
CA THR A 79 -19.15 -4.72 9.82
C THR A 79 -18.64 -3.28 9.90
N HIS A 80 -18.04 -2.82 8.79
CA HIS A 80 -18.02 -1.40 8.44
C HIS A 80 -17.75 -1.29 6.93
N GLU A 81 -18.56 -0.46 6.30
CA GLU A 81 -18.64 -0.21 4.86
C GLU A 81 -17.33 0.37 4.33
N GLY A 82 -16.75 -0.31 3.33
CA GLY A 82 -15.45 0.02 2.73
C GLY A 82 -14.76 -1.25 2.24
N GLY A 83 -15.51 -2.10 1.54
CA GLY A 83 -15.07 -3.46 1.22
C GLY A 83 -14.06 -3.49 0.08
N ALA A 84 -12.79 -3.73 0.41
CA ALA A 84 -11.93 -4.55 -0.42
C ALA A 84 -12.52 -5.98 -0.42
N VAL A 85 -13.53 -6.19 -1.26
CA VAL A 85 -14.17 -7.50 -1.44
C VAL A 85 -13.19 -8.39 -2.18
N SER A 86 -12.98 -9.59 -1.67
CA SER A 86 -12.12 -10.61 -2.27
C SER A 86 -12.35 -10.73 -3.77
N VAL A 87 -11.27 -10.64 -4.55
CA VAL A 87 -11.19 -11.08 -5.96
C VAL A 87 -11.85 -12.47 -6.04
N GLY A 88 -13.06 -12.53 -6.59
CA GLY A 88 -13.96 -13.69 -6.48
C GLY A 88 -15.43 -13.38 -6.17
N SER A 89 -15.82 -12.11 -6.02
CA SER A 89 -17.24 -11.72 -5.93
C SER A 89 -18.00 -12.16 -7.19
N THR A 90 -18.88 -13.15 -7.05
CA THR A 90 -19.78 -13.61 -8.11
C THR A 90 -20.96 -12.66 -8.33
N SER A 91 -21.22 -11.75 -7.39
CA SER A 91 -22.30 -10.77 -7.52
C SER A 91 -21.99 -9.72 -8.60
N PRO A 92 -22.98 -9.28 -9.41
CA PRO A 92 -22.78 -8.20 -10.38
C PRO A 92 -22.22 -6.94 -9.74
N HIS A 93 -21.14 -6.39 -10.29
CA HIS A 93 -20.48 -5.19 -9.76
C HIS A 93 -19.74 -4.39 -10.84
N LEU A 94 -19.42 -3.14 -10.51
CA LEU A 94 -18.47 -2.30 -11.24
C LEU A 94 -17.06 -2.57 -10.70
N ALA A 95 -16.15 -3.05 -11.54
CA ALA A 95 -14.76 -3.24 -11.17
C ALA A 95 -14.04 -1.88 -11.24
N VAL A 96 -13.35 -1.48 -10.16
CA VAL A 96 -12.66 -0.20 -10.06
C VAL A 96 -11.16 -0.46 -10.01
N VAL A 97 -10.40 0.19 -10.88
CA VAL A 97 -8.93 0.21 -10.89
C VAL A 97 -8.49 1.65 -10.69
N ASP A 98 -7.77 1.91 -9.61
CA ASP A 98 -7.30 3.26 -9.26
C ASP A 98 -5.99 3.58 -9.99
N ILE A 99 -5.93 4.78 -10.56
CA ILE A 99 -4.74 5.40 -11.16
C ILE A 99 -4.54 6.72 -10.39
N ASP A 100 -3.95 6.61 -9.20
CA ASP A 100 -3.76 7.71 -8.26
C ASP A 100 -2.27 8.01 -8.07
N GLY A 101 -1.86 9.23 -8.38
CA GLY A 101 -0.47 9.69 -8.28
C GLY A 101 0.32 9.65 -9.58
N THR A 102 1.65 9.78 -9.48
CA THR A 102 2.55 9.85 -10.64
C THR A 102 2.63 8.49 -11.34
N ILE A 103 2.60 8.50 -12.67
CA ILE A 103 2.77 7.28 -13.48
C ILE A 103 4.26 7.06 -13.75
N GLY A 104 4.81 5.92 -13.38
CA GLY A 104 6.25 5.69 -13.41
C GLY A 104 6.67 4.34 -12.88
N SER A 105 7.97 4.09 -12.91
CA SER A 105 8.58 2.85 -12.39
C SER A 105 9.11 3.00 -10.96
N GLY A 106 8.79 4.08 -10.26
CA GLY A 106 9.12 4.25 -8.86
C GLY A 106 8.31 3.32 -7.96
N SER A 107 8.81 3.00 -6.77
CA SER A 107 8.17 2.05 -5.86
C SER A 107 6.79 2.48 -5.36
N ASN A 108 6.48 3.78 -5.42
CA ASN A 108 5.20 4.36 -5.02
C ASN A 108 4.45 4.99 -6.20
N ASP A 109 4.95 4.79 -7.42
CA ASP A 109 4.32 5.29 -8.63
C ASP A 109 3.29 4.28 -9.13
N VAL A 110 2.34 4.76 -9.94
CA VAL A 110 1.47 3.89 -10.72
C VAL A 110 2.28 3.32 -11.88
N ASN A 111 2.57 2.02 -11.82
CA ASN A 111 3.27 1.30 -12.89
C ASN A 111 2.32 0.47 -13.75
N SER A 112 2.77 0.17 -14.97
CA SER A 112 2.00 -0.47 -16.02
C SER A 112 1.80 -1.95 -15.74
N GLU A 113 2.76 -2.61 -15.09
CA GLU A 113 2.65 -4.02 -14.73
C GLU A 113 1.49 -4.27 -13.75
N ASP A 114 1.44 -3.52 -12.64
CA ASP A 114 0.41 -3.66 -11.60
C ASP A 114 -0.98 -3.27 -12.14
N VAL A 115 -1.05 -2.19 -12.93
CA VAL A 115 -2.30 -1.76 -13.55
C VAL A 115 -2.79 -2.77 -14.57
N SER A 116 -1.89 -3.35 -15.38
CA SER A 116 -2.25 -4.39 -16.36
C SER A 116 -2.79 -5.63 -15.66
N GLU A 117 -2.12 -6.12 -14.61
CA GLU A 117 -2.60 -7.26 -13.83
C GLU A 117 -3.96 -6.98 -13.15
N ALA A 118 -4.15 -5.76 -12.62
CA ALA A 118 -5.44 -5.34 -12.06
C ALA A 118 -6.55 -5.32 -13.12
N LEU A 119 -6.26 -4.83 -14.32
CA LEU A 119 -7.19 -4.81 -15.44
C LEU A 119 -7.55 -6.22 -15.90
N GLU A 120 -6.56 -7.10 -16.10
CA GLU A 120 -6.80 -8.50 -16.45
C GLU A 120 -7.76 -9.16 -15.46
N LYS A 121 -7.49 -9.04 -14.14
CA LYS A 121 -8.37 -9.57 -13.11
C LYS A 121 -9.79 -8.98 -13.16
N ALA A 122 -9.92 -7.67 -13.43
CA ALA A 122 -11.21 -7.00 -13.55
C ALA A 122 -12.00 -7.48 -14.79
N PHE A 123 -11.31 -7.75 -15.90
CA PHE A 123 -11.89 -8.25 -17.14
C PHE A 123 -12.22 -9.75 -17.08
N GLU A 124 -11.44 -10.56 -16.38
CA GLU A 124 -11.70 -11.99 -16.20
C GLU A 124 -12.80 -12.28 -15.17
N ALA A 125 -13.03 -11.37 -14.22
CA ALA A 125 -14.03 -11.59 -13.17
C ALA A 125 -15.46 -11.71 -13.72
N SER A 126 -16.12 -12.84 -13.49
CA SER A 126 -17.49 -13.11 -13.98
C SER A 126 -18.57 -12.17 -13.41
N GLY A 127 -18.36 -11.67 -12.19
CA GLY A 127 -19.21 -10.68 -11.54
C GLY A 127 -19.03 -9.25 -12.09
N SER A 128 -17.88 -8.95 -12.71
CA SER A 128 -17.60 -7.62 -13.26
C SER A 128 -18.45 -7.38 -14.51
N LYS A 129 -19.28 -6.33 -14.49
CA LYS A 129 -20.15 -5.94 -15.62
C LYS A 129 -19.60 -4.77 -16.44
N ALA A 130 -18.71 -4.00 -15.84
CA ALA A 130 -18.01 -2.89 -16.43
C ALA A 130 -16.75 -2.60 -15.62
N ILE A 131 -15.82 -1.88 -16.23
CA ILE A 131 -14.57 -1.44 -15.60
C ILE A 131 -14.59 0.08 -15.50
N ALA A 132 -14.25 0.63 -14.33
CA ALA A 132 -14.00 2.04 -14.12
C ALA A 132 -12.53 2.26 -13.77
N LEU A 133 -11.82 3.02 -14.59
CA LEU A 133 -10.51 3.59 -14.27
C LEU A 133 -10.77 4.84 -13.42
N LYS A 134 -10.51 4.78 -12.12
CA LYS A 134 -10.65 5.94 -11.24
C LYS A 134 -9.33 6.70 -11.27
N ILE A 135 -9.30 7.82 -11.98
CA ILE A 135 -8.08 8.55 -12.31
C ILE A 135 -7.97 9.81 -11.46
N ASN A 136 -6.85 9.93 -10.75
CA ASN A 136 -6.43 11.16 -10.08
C ASN A 136 -4.90 11.32 -10.21
N SER A 137 -4.43 11.77 -11.37
CA SER A 137 -3.01 11.74 -11.71
C SER A 137 -2.59 12.93 -12.58
N PRO A 138 -1.40 13.52 -12.29
CA PRO A 138 -0.79 14.54 -13.14
C PRO A 138 -0.14 13.96 -14.40
N GLY A 139 -0.12 12.64 -14.56
CA GLY A 139 0.62 11.95 -15.61
C GLY A 139 1.98 11.43 -15.13
N GLY A 140 2.94 11.32 -16.05
CA GLY A 140 4.27 10.82 -15.76
C GLY A 140 4.96 10.23 -16.99
N SER A 141 5.52 9.04 -16.84
CA SER A 141 6.29 8.35 -17.89
C SER A 141 5.46 8.11 -19.15
N PRO A 142 5.93 8.54 -20.34
CA PRO A 142 5.26 8.29 -21.61
C PRO A 142 5.14 6.78 -21.93
N VAL A 143 6.15 6.00 -21.57
CA VAL A 143 6.19 4.54 -21.86
C VAL A 143 5.14 3.81 -21.03
N GLN A 144 5.16 4.04 -19.72
CA GLN A 144 4.22 3.43 -18.76
C GLN A 144 2.76 3.78 -19.11
N SER A 145 2.52 5.03 -19.51
CA SER A 145 1.19 5.49 -19.95
C SER A 145 0.73 4.80 -21.25
N ASP A 146 1.63 4.60 -22.20
CA ASP A 146 1.33 3.91 -23.47
C ASP A 146 1.10 2.41 -23.27
N GLU A 147 1.88 1.74 -22.43
CA GLU A 147 1.69 0.32 -22.09
C GLU A 147 0.29 0.07 -21.51
N ILE A 148 -0.13 0.88 -20.53
CA ILE A 148 -1.48 0.80 -19.96
C ILE A 148 -2.55 1.08 -21.04
N TRP A 149 -2.33 2.08 -21.90
CA TRP A 149 -3.26 2.41 -22.98
C TRP A 149 -3.43 1.26 -23.99
N GLN A 150 -2.32 0.62 -24.38
CA GLN A 150 -2.33 -0.53 -25.27
C GLN A 150 -3.05 -1.71 -24.63
N GLU A 151 -2.82 -1.94 -23.33
CA GLU A 151 -3.44 -3.03 -22.59
C GLU A 151 -4.96 -2.86 -22.47
N ILE A 152 -5.43 -1.65 -22.12
CA ILE A 152 -6.88 -1.35 -22.11
C ILE A 152 -7.49 -1.65 -23.49
N LYS A 153 -6.81 -1.27 -24.57
CA LYS A 153 -7.30 -1.55 -25.93
C LYS A 153 -7.32 -3.03 -26.26
N ARG A 154 -6.30 -3.79 -25.85
CA ARG A 154 -6.24 -5.24 -26.02
C ARG A 154 -7.39 -5.91 -25.28
N LEU A 155 -7.57 -5.61 -23.99
CA LEU A 155 -8.64 -6.20 -23.17
C LEU A 155 -10.04 -5.81 -23.67
N ARG A 156 -10.26 -4.57 -24.11
CA ARG A 156 -11.50 -4.17 -24.80
C ARG A 156 -11.70 -4.88 -26.15
N ALA A 157 -10.61 -5.31 -26.80
CA ALA A 157 -10.70 -6.10 -28.02
C ALA A 157 -11.17 -7.53 -27.74
N GLU A 158 -10.70 -8.12 -26.63
CA GLU A 158 -11.00 -9.49 -26.22
C GLU A 158 -12.36 -9.62 -25.51
N HIS A 159 -12.76 -8.62 -24.72
CA HIS A 159 -13.97 -8.63 -23.90
C HIS A 159 -15.01 -7.60 -24.37
N LYS A 160 -15.67 -7.89 -25.49
CA LYS A 160 -16.64 -6.98 -26.13
C LYS A 160 -17.89 -6.68 -25.31
N ASP A 161 -18.19 -7.50 -24.31
CA ASP A 161 -19.34 -7.35 -23.42
C ASP A 161 -19.10 -6.40 -22.25
N LYS A 162 -17.84 -6.01 -21.99
CA LYS A 162 -17.47 -5.15 -20.86
C LYS A 162 -16.94 -3.81 -21.36
N LYS A 163 -17.68 -2.74 -21.06
CA LYS A 163 -17.22 -1.37 -21.31
C LYS A 163 -16.20 -0.91 -20.25
N VAL A 164 -15.25 -0.09 -20.69
CA VAL A 164 -14.30 0.62 -19.84
C VAL A 164 -14.67 2.10 -19.78
N TYR A 165 -14.83 2.62 -18.57
CA TYR A 165 -15.09 4.02 -18.30
C TYR A 165 -13.88 4.63 -17.62
N ALA A 166 -13.38 5.75 -18.12
CA ALA A 166 -12.45 6.56 -17.34
C ALA A 166 -13.25 7.54 -16.49
N VAL A 167 -12.99 7.61 -15.20
CA VAL A 167 -13.62 8.54 -14.27
C VAL A 167 -12.53 9.40 -13.66
N ILE A 168 -12.40 10.62 -14.16
CA ILE A 168 -11.39 11.57 -13.72
C ILE A 168 -11.92 12.34 -12.50
N GLY A 169 -11.19 12.25 -11.40
CA GLY A 169 -11.41 13.01 -10.16
C GLY A 169 -10.90 14.45 -10.29
N ASP A 170 -9.95 14.84 -9.44
CA ASP A 170 -9.43 16.22 -9.47
C ASP A 170 -8.57 16.47 -10.72
N MET A 171 -7.79 15.47 -11.15
CA MET A 171 -6.87 15.61 -12.28
C MET A 171 -6.75 14.34 -13.11
N GLY A 172 -6.81 14.51 -14.43
CA GLY A 172 -6.49 13.48 -15.41
C GLY A 172 -5.73 14.14 -16.56
N ALA A 173 -4.47 14.46 -16.30
CA ALA A 173 -3.62 15.26 -17.17
C ALA A 173 -2.43 14.46 -17.72
N SER A 174 -1.91 14.87 -18.88
CA SER A 174 -0.72 14.31 -19.52
C SER A 174 -0.82 12.78 -19.66
N GLY A 175 0.15 12.00 -19.16
CA GLY A 175 0.10 10.53 -19.19
C GLY A 175 -1.20 9.91 -18.66
N ALA A 176 -1.86 10.54 -17.70
CA ALA A 176 -3.15 10.06 -17.20
C ALA A 176 -4.27 10.26 -18.22
N TYR A 177 -4.25 11.38 -18.96
CA TYR A 177 -5.18 11.60 -20.08
C TYR A 177 -4.86 10.68 -21.26
N TYR A 178 -3.57 10.35 -21.48
CA TYR A 178 -3.16 9.32 -22.44
C TYR A 178 -3.94 8.04 -22.14
N ILE A 179 -3.85 7.52 -20.92
CA ILE A 179 -4.57 6.31 -20.48
C ILE A 179 -6.08 6.48 -20.63
N ALA A 180 -6.65 7.58 -20.11
CA ALA A 180 -8.09 7.84 -20.17
C ALA A 180 -8.64 7.80 -21.60
N SER A 181 -7.84 8.23 -22.59
CA SER A 181 -8.24 8.21 -24.00
C SER A 181 -8.50 6.79 -24.55
N ALA A 182 -7.99 5.73 -23.91
CA ALA A 182 -8.30 4.34 -24.29
C ALA A 182 -9.69 3.86 -23.83
N ALA A 183 -10.39 4.59 -22.97
CA ALA A 183 -11.71 4.20 -22.48
C ALA A 183 -12.80 4.32 -23.56
N ASP A 184 -13.94 3.64 -23.35
CA ASP A 184 -15.14 3.83 -24.17
C ASP A 184 -15.72 5.22 -23.96
N GLU A 185 -15.80 5.65 -22.69
CA GLU A 185 -16.38 6.92 -22.25
C GLU A 185 -15.55 7.50 -21.10
N ILE A 186 -15.50 8.84 -21.02
CA ILE A 186 -14.75 9.60 -20.02
C ILE A 186 -15.72 10.49 -19.23
N TYR A 187 -15.76 10.27 -17.93
CA TYR A 187 -16.54 11.02 -16.96
C TYR A 187 -15.64 11.96 -16.17
N VAL A 188 -16.12 13.18 -15.91
CA VAL A 188 -15.38 14.25 -15.23
C VAL A 188 -16.27 15.00 -14.24
N ASN A 189 -15.70 15.65 -13.23
CA ASN A 189 -16.36 16.76 -12.55
C ASN A 189 -16.22 18.04 -13.42
N PRO A 190 -17.18 18.98 -13.41
CA PRO A 190 -17.03 20.26 -14.12
C PRO A 190 -15.71 21.00 -13.82
N SER A 191 -15.16 20.84 -12.62
CA SER A 191 -13.91 21.44 -12.15
C SER A 191 -12.67 20.55 -12.29
N SER A 192 -12.79 19.31 -12.78
CA SER A 192 -11.63 18.43 -13.03
C SER A 192 -10.63 19.10 -13.97
N LEU A 193 -9.34 18.86 -13.78
CA LEU A 193 -8.30 19.29 -14.71
C LEU A 193 -7.98 18.18 -15.70
N VAL A 194 -8.26 18.43 -16.97
CA VAL A 194 -8.13 17.46 -18.07
C VAL A 194 -7.25 18.04 -19.17
N GLY A 195 -6.58 17.19 -19.95
CA GLY A 195 -5.73 17.60 -21.05
C GLY A 195 -4.26 17.54 -20.68
N SER A 196 -3.53 18.65 -20.79
CA SER A 196 -2.06 18.64 -20.72
C SER A 196 -1.45 17.70 -21.75
N ILE A 197 -2.02 17.71 -22.96
CA ILE A 197 -1.57 16.85 -24.06
C ILE A 197 -0.31 17.48 -24.64
N GLY A 198 0.84 16.98 -24.19
CA GLY A 198 2.15 17.49 -24.50
C GLY A 198 3.24 16.66 -23.82
N VAL A 199 4.50 16.93 -24.17
CA VAL A 199 5.67 16.22 -23.65
C VAL A 199 6.72 17.23 -23.27
N ILE A 200 7.29 17.09 -22.09
CA ILE A 200 8.36 17.96 -21.59
C ILE A 200 9.58 17.13 -21.19
N MET A 201 10.75 17.73 -21.32
CA MET A 201 12.00 17.24 -20.76
C MET A 201 12.67 18.43 -20.06
N PRO A 202 12.43 18.63 -18.76
CA PRO A 202 13.00 19.75 -18.03
C PRO A 202 14.53 19.60 -17.95
N ASN A 203 15.25 20.69 -18.22
CA ASN A 203 16.70 20.78 -18.05
C ASN A 203 17.09 22.17 -17.54
N TYR A 204 18.04 22.24 -16.61
CA TYR A 204 18.44 23.48 -15.94
C TYR A 204 19.95 23.71 -16.07
N GLY A 205 20.34 24.84 -16.67
CA GLY A 205 21.74 25.23 -16.80
C GLY A 205 22.25 26.03 -15.59
N VAL A 206 23.42 25.67 -15.08
CA VAL A 206 24.13 26.31 -13.96
C VAL A 206 25.58 26.69 -14.30
N SER A 207 25.99 26.58 -15.56
CA SER A 207 27.35 26.88 -16.07
C SER A 207 27.88 28.25 -15.60
N GLU A 208 27.03 29.27 -15.66
CA GLU A 208 27.33 30.64 -15.23
C GLU A 208 27.56 30.77 -13.71
N LEU A 209 26.76 30.04 -12.93
CA LEU A 209 26.91 30.01 -11.47
C LEU A 209 28.22 29.30 -11.09
N ALA A 210 28.48 28.13 -11.69
CA ALA A 210 29.70 27.36 -11.48
C ALA A 210 30.95 28.21 -11.73
N ARG A 211 30.98 28.94 -12.86
CA ARG A 211 32.06 29.87 -13.19
C ARG A 211 32.27 30.96 -12.13
N LYS A 212 31.19 31.55 -11.61
CA LYS A 212 31.26 32.63 -10.59
C LYS A 212 31.85 32.16 -9.27
N ILE A 213 31.63 30.90 -8.90
CA ILE A 213 32.13 30.32 -7.64
C ILE A 213 33.46 29.56 -7.83
N GLY A 214 34.06 29.63 -9.02
CA GLY A 214 35.35 29.01 -9.32
C GLY A 214 35.30 27.49 -9.52
N VAL A 215 34.12 26.93 -9.82
CA VAL A 215 33.98 25.51 -10.17
C VAL A 215 34.24 25.33 -11.67
N GLU A 216 35.19 24.46 -12.00
CA GLU A 216 35.57 24.10 -13.36
C GLU A 216 34.95 22.75 -13.75
N ASP A 217 34.26 22.70 -14.89
CA ASP A 217 33.81 21.45 -15.49
C ASP A 217 34.97 20.79 -16.25
N ARG A 218 35.40 19.61 -15.79
CA ARG A 218 36.49 18.81 -16.38
C ARG A 218 36.01 17.52 -17.02
N THR A 219 34.75 17.47 -17.45
CA THR A 219 34.12 16.28 -18.02
C THR A 219 34.85 15.84 -19.30
N MET A 220 35.33 14.59 -19.31
CA MET A 220 35.89 13.92 -20.50
C MET A 220 34.86 12.90 -21.01
N THR A 221 34.62 12.88 -22.32
CA THR A 221 33.58 12.03 -22.92
C THR A 221 34.14 11.15 -24.03
N ALA A 222 33.60 9.93 -24.13
CA ALA A 222 33.67 9.12 -25.34
C ALA A 222 32.31 9.18 -26.07
N GLY A 223 32.33 9.62 -27.34
CA GLY A 223 31.14 9.94 -28.12
C GLY A 223 30.85 11.46 -28.17
N ALA A 224 30.59 11.99 -29.37
CA ALA A 224 30.55 13.44 -29.63
C ALA A 224 29.48 14.21 -28.84
N HIS A 225 28.33 13.59 -28.57
CA HIS A 225 27.19 14.21 -27.88
C HIS A 225 26.96 13.63 -26.48
N LYS A 226 27.96 12.96 -25.88
CA LYS A 226 27.75 12.22 -24.63
C LYS A 226 27.53 13.12 -23.41
N ALA A 227 27.86 14.41 -23.53
CA ALA A 227 27.57 15.45 -22.54
C ALA A 227 26.27 16.24 -22.84
N ILE A 228 25.45 15.80 -23.81
CA ILE A 228 24.17 16.44 -24.12
C ILE A 228 23.32 16.58 -22.84
N LEU A 229 22.64 17.74 -22.71
CA LEU A 229 21.88 18.14 -21.52
C LEU A 229 22.73 18.34 -20.25
N SER A 230 24.05 18.44 -20.34
CA SER A 230 24.88 18.80 -19.19
C SER A 230 24.43 20.14 -18.59
N PRO A 231 24.17 20.21 -17.27
CA PRO A 231 23.77 21.46 -16.62
C PRO A 231 24.93 22.45 -16.53
N THR A 232 26.18 22.00 -16.63
CA THR A 232 27.38 22.84 -16.51
C THR A 232 27.91 23.35 -17.84
N GLN A 233 27.30 22.95 -18.97
CA GLN A 233 27.70 23.39 -20.31
C GLN A 233 26.65 24.31 -20.95
N PRO A 234 27.05 25.21 -21.85
CA PRO A 234 26.10 25.97 -22.66
C PRO A 234 25.32 25.03 -23.59
N VAL A 235 24.07 25.37 -23.88
CA VAL A 235 23.24 24.55 -24.77
C VAL A 235 23.75 24.64 -26.21
N ASN A 236 24.11 23.50 -26.80
CA ASN A 236 24.46 23.36 -28.20
C ASN A 236 23.19 23.44 -29.10
N PRO A 237 23.14 24.30 -30.14
CA PRO A 237 22.00 24.40 -31.04
C PRO A 237 21.64 23.11 -31.80
N GLU A 238 22.65 22.33 -32.23
CA GLU A 238 22.44 21.07 -32.95
C GLU A 238 21.79 20.02 -32.04
N GLU A 239 22.33 19.87 -30.83
CA GLU A 239 21.79 18.99 -29.81
C GLU A 239 20.38 19.40 -29.37
N ARG A 240 20.13 20.71 -29.25
CA ARG A 240 18.78 21.23 -28.98
C ARG A 240 17.80 20.80 -30.08
N ALA A 241 18.18 20.93 -31.34
CA ALA A 241 17.34 20.52 -32.46
C ALA A 241 17.07 19.00 -32.43
N HIS A 242 18.09 18.20 -32.09
CA HIS A 242 17.94 16.76 -31.92
C HIS A 242 16.93 16.40 -30.81
N ILE A 243 17.06 17.00 -29.62
CA ILE A 243 16.12 16.79 -28.51
C ILE A 243 14.71 17.28 -28.85
N GLN A 244 14.58 18.43 -29.54
CA GLN A 244 13.28 18.92 -29.96
C GLN A 244 12.59 17.94 -30.92
N ASN A 245 13.32 17.34 -31.86
CA ASN A 245 12.78 16.32 -32.75
C ASN A 245 12.33 15.07 -32.00
N LEU A 246 13.07 14.65 -30.97
CA LEU A 246 12.67 13.55 -30.08
C LEU A 246 11.36 13.88 -29.36
N LEU A 247 11.26 15.05 -28.73
CA LEU A 247 10.03 15.51 -28.07
C LEU A 247 8.84 15.57 -29.03
N ASN A 248 9.05 16.10 -30.24
CA ASN A 248 8.02 16.15 -31.28
C ASN A 248 7.54 14.75 -31.68
N ASN A 249 8.43 13.77 -31.76
CA ASN A 249 8.07 12.39 -32.08
C ASN A 249 7.21 11.75 -30.96
N VAL A 250 7.64 11.86 -29.70
CA VAL A 250 6.88 11.33 -28.55
C VAL A 250 5.51 12.04 -28.44
N HIS A 251 5.47 13.35 -28.66
CA HIS A 251 4.22 14.11 -28.69
C HIS A 251 3.29 13.64 -29.82
N GLY A 252 3.85 13.32 -31.00
CA GLY A 252 3.11 12.74 -32.11
C GLY A 252 2.42 11.41 -31.75
N HIS A 253 3.08 10.55 -30.98
CA HIS A 253 2.45 9.31 -30.48
C HIS A 253 1.27 9.61 -29.54
N PHE A 254 1.42 10.59 -28.63
CA PHE A 254 0.33 10.99 -27.74
C PHE A 254 -0.87 11.56 -28.51
N ILE A 255 -0.62 12.45 -29.48
CA ILE A 255 -1.69 12.96 -30.36
C ILE A 255 -2.40 11.80 -31.07
N ALA A 256 -1.64 10.83 -31.60
CA ALA A 256 -2.20 9.68 -32.29
C ALA A 256 -3.08 8.82 -31.36
N ALA A 257 -2.64 8.56 -30.13
CA ALA A 257 -3.41 7.82 -29.13
C ALA A 257 -4.73 8.53 -28.79
N VAL A 258 -4.68 9.84 -28.53
CA VAL A 258 -5.88 10.64 -28.25
C VAL A 258 -6.85 10.66 -29.43
N LYS A 259 -6.34 10.88 -30.66
CA LYS A 259 -7.17 10.85 -31.87
C LYS A 259 -7.79 9.47 -32.10
N ALA A 260 -7.03 8.39 -31.87
CA ALA A 260 -7.55 7.02 -31.99
C ALA A 260 -8.64 6.71 -30.96
N GLY A 261 -8.46 7.19 -29.73
CA GLY A 261 -9.39 6.97 -28.61
C GLY A 261 -10.67 7.78 -28.71
N ARG A 262 -10.55 9.09 -29.02
CA ARG A 262 -11.67 10.04 -29.03
C ARG A 262 -12.35 10.12 -30.40
N GLY A 263 -11.62 9.89 -31.49
CA GLY A 263 -12.16 9.87 -32.85
C GLY A 263 -12.93 11.14 -33.21
N LYS A 264 -14.13 10.97 -33.79
CA LYS A 264 -14.99 12.07 -34.25
C LYS A 264 -15.56 12.95 -33.12
N ARG A 265 -15.40 12.56 -31.84
CA ARG A 265 -15.85 13.37 -30.70
C ARG A 265 -15.02 14.63 -30.56
N LEU A 266 -13.74 14.59 -30.93
CA LEU A 266 -12.83 15.73 -30.80
C LEU A 266 -13.28 16.89 -31.67
N LYS A 267 -13.38 18.06 -31.05
CA LYS A 267 -13.52 19.34 -31.73
C LYS A 267 -12.16 20.03 -31.68
N GLU A 268 -11.29 19.61 -32.59
CA GLU A 268 -9.90 20.07 -32.63
C GLU A 268 -9.82 21.59 -32.73
N ASN A 269 -8.92 22.18 -31.94
CA ASN A 269 -8.52 23.57 -32.03
C ASN A 269 -6.98 23.65 -31.99
N PRO A 270 -6.38 24.79 -32.35
CA PRO A 270 -4.93 24.94 -32.41
C PRO A 270 -4.21 24.63 -31.09
N ASP A 271 -4.90 24.81 -29.95
CA ASP A 271 -4.33 24.71 -28.61
C ASP A 271 -4.52 23.33 -27.96
N MET A 272 -5.32 22.45 -28.56
CA MET A 272 -5.71 21.16 -27.96
C MET A 272 -4.51 20.28 -27.62
N PHE A 273 -3.48 20.31 -28.47
CA PHE A 273 -2.24 19.54 -28.33
C PHE A 273 -1.05 20.44 -27.93
N SER A 274 -1.31 21.57 -27.26
CA SER A 274 -0.25 22.50 -26.85
C SER A 274 0.33 22.21 -25.46
N GLY A 275 -0.30 21.32 -24.69
CA GLY A 275 -0.01 21.10 -23.27
C GLY A 275 -0.88 21.92 -22.31
N LEU A 276 -1.87 22.68 -22.79
CA LEU A 276 -2.83 23.38 -21.93
C LEU A 276 -3.80 22.42 -21.23
N PHE A 277 -4.30 22.88 -20.08
CA PHE A 277 -5.34 22.21 -19.30
C PHE A 277 -6.70 22.83 -19.59
N TRP A 278 -7.73 22.03 -19.41
CA TRP A 278 -9.13 22.42 -19.56
C TRP A 278 -9.89 21.96 -18.31
N THR A 279 -10.89 22.74 -17.89
CA THR A 279 -11.84 22.26 -16.89
C THR A 279 -12.65 21.09 -17.46
N GLY A 280 -13.26 20.26 -16.61
CA GLY A 280 -14.10 19.16 -17.09
C GLY A 280 -15.26 19.65 -17.96
N GLU A 281 -15.85 20.79 -17.64
CA GLU A 281 -16.87 21.42 -18.49
C GLU A 281 -16.34 21.77 -19.89
N GLN A 282 -15.16 22.40 -19.96
CA GLN A 282 -14.50 22.70 -21.24
C GLN A 282 -14.10 21.43 -21.99
N ALA A 283 -13.61 20.41 -21.27
CA ALA A 283 -13.19 19.14 -21.83
C ALA A 283 -14.37 18.42 -22.52
N ILE A 284 -15.56 18.42 -21.93
CA ILE A 284 -16.77 17.89 -22.58
C ILE A 284 -17.11 18.71 -23.83
N ALA A 285 -17.07 20.04 -23.75
CA ALA A 285 -17.36 20.90 -24.88
C ALA A 285 -16.42 20.64 -26.07
N LEU A 286 -15.13 20.36 -25.79
CA LEU A 286 -14.08 20.03 -26.75
C LEU A 286 -14.09 18.56 -27.21
N GLY A 287 -14.90 17.70 -26.59
CA GLY A 287 -14.93 16.26 -26.85
C GLY A 287 -13.75 15.47 -26.26
N LEU A 288 -12.98 16.10 -25.38
CA LEU A 288 -11.95 15.44 -24.57
C LEU A 288 -12.55 14.57 -23.47
N ALA A 289 -13.78 14.87 -23.03
CA ALA A 289 -14.59 14.05 -22.14
C ALA A 289 -16.01 13.90 -22.69
N ASP A 290 -16.82 13.03 -22.08
CA ASP A 290 -18.18 12.70 -22.54
C ASP A 290 -19.27 13.16 -21.57
N HIS A 291 -19.07 12.91 -20.28
CA HIS A 291 -20.12 13.06 -19.27
C HIS A 291 -19.64 13.71 -17.98
N ASN A 292 -20.55 14.37 -17.28
CA ASN A 292 -20.32 14.82 -15.91
C ASN A 292 -20.65 13.68 -14.94
N GLY A 293 -19.76 13.38 -13.99
CA GLY A 293 -20.03 12.38 -12.97
C GLY A 293 -18.80 11.94 -12.17
N ASN A 294 -19.02 10.94 -11.33
CA ASN A 294 -18.02 10.24 -10.54
C ASN A 294 -18.35 8.73 -10.50
N VAL A 295 -17.52 7.94 -9.82
CA VAL A 295 -17.70 6.47 -9.77
C VAL A 295 -19.07 6.08 -9.21
N SER A 296 -19.55 6.80 -8.19
CA SER A 296 -20.86 6.53 -7.60
C SER A 296 -22.02 6.89 -8.53
N SER A 297 -21.93 7.97 -9.30
CA SER A 297 -22.96 8.31 -10.29
C SER A 297 -22.95 7.33 -11.45
N LEU A 298 -21.78 6.92 -11.93
CA LEU A 298 -21.62 5.89 -12.95
C LEU A 298 -22.21 4.55 -12.50
N ALA A 299 -21.92 4.11 -11.27
CA ALA A 299 -22.48 2.88 -10.72
C ALA A 299 -24.02 2.91 -10.69
N ARG A 300 -24.62 4.05 -10.29
CA ARG A 300 -26.08 4.24 -10.34
C ARG A 300 -26.64 4.23 -11.76
N GLU A 301 -25.95 4.87 -12.70
CA GLU A 301 -26.33 4.89 -14.12
C GLU A 301 -26.35 3.48 -14.71
N LEU A 302 -25.34 2.66 -14.36
CA LEU A 302 -25.23 1.27 -14.76
C LEU A 302 -26.11 0.31 -13.95
N LYS A 303 -26.85 0.82 -12.94
CA LYS A 303 -27.68 0.03 -12.01
C LYS A 303 -26.89 -1.08 -11.30
N LEU A 304 -25.67 -0.75 -10.88
CA LEU A 304 -24.79 -1.63 -10.13
C LEU A 304 -24.71 -1.15 -8.69
N ASP A 305 -25.26 -1.92 -7.76
CA ASP A 305 -25.29 -1.57 -6.33
C ASP A 305 -23.94 -1.78 -5.63
N LYS A 306 -22.98 -2.43 -6.30
CA LYS A 306 -21.68 -2.77 -5.75
C LYS A 306 -20.55 -2.31 -6.65
N THR A 307 -19.52 -1.76 -6.01
CA THR A 307 -18.21 -1.49 -6.59
C THR A 307 -17.19 -2.40 -5.91
N VAL A 308 -16.26 -2.97 -6.67
CA VAL A 308 -15.17 -3.80 -6.13
C VAL A 308 -13.85 -3.23 -6.63
N GLU A 309 -12.92 -3.01 -5.73
CA GLU A 309 -11.59 -2.48 -6.05
C GLU A 309 -10.64 -3.61 -6.44
N TYR A 310 -9.96 -3.45 -7.57
CA TYR A 310 -9.00 -4.40 -8.14
C TYR A 310 -7.55 -3.87 -8.10
N THR A 311 -7.35 -2.63 -7.67
CA THR A 311 -6.05 -1.97 -7.56
C THR A 311 -5.10 -2.81 -6.70
N LEU A 312 -3.90 -3.08 -7.24
CA LEU A 312 -2.85 -3.77 -6.49
C LEU A 312 -2.13 -2.76 -5.58
N PRO A 313 -1.93 -3.07 -4.29
CA PRO A 313 -1.18 -2.19 -3.40
C PRO A 313 0.31 -2.24 -3.72
N ALA A 314 0.95 -1.08 -3.88
CA ALA A 314 2.39 -0.95 -4.13
C ALA A 314 3.28 -1.75 -3.15
N ASN A 315 2.87 -1.87 -1.89
CA ASN A 315 3.52 -2.72 -0.89
C ASN A 315 2.48 -3.53 -0.11
N PRO A 316 2.32 -4.85 -0.37
CA PRO A 316 1.34 -5.69 0.31
C PRO A 316 1.51 -5.72 1.84
N LEU A 317 2.76 -5.68 2.32
CA LEU A 317 3.06 -5.70 3.75
C LEU A 317 2.76 -4.36 4.43
N GLU A 318 3.08 -3.23 3.78
CA GLU A 318 2.74 -1.90 4.32
C GLU A 318 1.23 -1.65 4.27
N SER A 319 0.53 -2.12 3.22
CA SER A 319 -0.92 -2.08 3.16
C SER A 319 -1.56 -2.86 4.31
N LEU A 320 -1.03 -4.05 4.63
CA LEU A 320 -1.48 -4.82 5.78
C LEU A 320 -1.17 -4.12 7.12
N LEU A 321 0.06 -3.62 7.30
CA LEU A 321 0.47 -2.92 8.51
C LEU A 321 -0.29 -1.60 8.71
N GLY A 322 -0.56 -0.85 7.64
CA GLY A 322 -1.37 0.37 7.66
C GLY A 322 -2.84 0.10 7.98
N ARG A 323 -3.43 -0.97 7.42
CA ARG A 323 -4.80 -1.41 7.76
C ARG A 323 -4.92 -1.85 9.23
N MET A 324 -3.92 -2.56 9.75
CA MET A 324 -3.88 -2.89 11.18
C MET A 324 -3.67 -1.65 12.05
N GLY A 325 -2.77 -0.74 11.67
CA GLY A 325 -2.49 0.49 12.42
C GLY A 325 -3.69 1.41 12.51
N THR A 326 -4.43 1.59 11.41
CA THR A 326 -5.64 2.42 11.35
C THR A 326 -6.80 1.84 12.15
N SER A 327 -7.06 0.53 12.05
CA SER A 327 -8.10 -0.15 12.83
C SER A 327 -7.82 -0.16 14.35
N ILE A 328 -6.56 -0.37 14.75
CA ILE A 328 -6.14 -0.26 16.15
C ILE A 328 -6.26 1.20 16.64
N GLY A 329 -5.80 2.17 15.83
CA GLY A 329 -5.85 3.59 16.17
C GLY A 329 -7.27 4.12 16.37
N GLN A 330 -8.20 3.74 15.48
CA GLN A 330 -9.62 4.09 15.61
C GLN A 330 -10.27 3.45 16.83
N GLY A 331 -9.97 2.19 17.14
CA GLY A 331 -10.49 1.52 18.34
C GLY A 331 -10.02 2.17 19.64
N ILE A 332 -8.74 2.54 19.71
CA ILE A 332 -8.18 3.26 20.86
C ILE A 332 -8.80 4.67 20.96
N GLY A 333 -8.85 5.40 19.85
CA GLY A 333 -9.44 6.75 19.80
C GLY A 333 -10.89 6.79 20.28
N MET A 334 -11.74 5.87 19.79
CA MET A 334 -13.12 5.75 20.23
C MET A 334 -13.23 5.41 21.73
N SER A 335 -12.37 4.53 22.25
CA SER A 335 -12.39 4.18 23.68
C SER A 335 -11.93 5.32 24.60
N VAL A 336 -11.01 6.18 24.14
CA VAL A 336 -10.55 7.36 24.87
C VAL A 336 -11.61 8.45 24.83
N GLN A 337 -12.18 8.71 23.66
CA GLN A 337 -13.29 9.64 23.46
C GLN A 337 -14.47 9.29 24.38
N GLN A 338 -14.87 8.02 24.41
CA GLN A 338 -15.99 7.54 25.21
C GLN A 338 -15.72 7.64 26.73
N ARG A 339 -14.46 7.50 27.17
CA ARG A 339 -14.09 7.76 28.57
C ARG A 339 -14.13 9.25 28.91
N LEU A 340 -13.63 10.12 28.03
CA LEU A 340 -13.66 11.56 28.24
C LEU A 340 -15.09 12.10 28.31
N GLU A 341 -15.97 11.62 27.43
CA GLU A 341 -17.40 11.94 27.45
C GLU A 341 -18.07 11.41 28.73
N SER A 342 -17.75 10.18 29.16
CA SER A 342 -18.28 9.64 30.42
C SER A 342 -17.82 10.43 31.67
N GLN A 343 -16.62 10.99 31.65
CA GLN A 343 -16.10 11.82 32.74
C GLN A 343 -16.72 13.21 32.75
N GLN A 344 -16.89 13.86 31.59
CA GLN A 344 -17.61 15.14 31.49
C GLN A 344 -19.08 15.03 31.92
N THR A 345 -19.74 13.90 31.64
CA THR A 345 -21.14 13.70 32.04
C THR A 345 -21.27 13.42 33.55
N ALA A 346 -20.21 12.93 34.20
CA ALA A 346 -20.16 12.69 35.64
C ALA A 346 -19.87 13.96 36.46
N GLU A 347 -19.17 14.96 35.88
CA GLU A 347 -18.94 16.27 36.52
C GLU A 347 -20.13 17.23 36.39
N LEU A 348 -21.11 16.92 35.55
CA LEU A 348 -22.31 17.74 35.31
C LEU A 348 -23.57 17.26 36.08
N ARG A 349 -23.43 16.35 37.05
CA ARG A 349 -24.51 15.88 37.95
C ARG A 349 -24.17 16.14 39.41
#